data_AF-A0A520W0Q6-F1
#
_entry.id   AF-A0A520W0Q6-F1
#
_cell.length_a   1.000
_cell.length_b   1.000
_cell.length_c   1.000
_cell.angle_alpha   90.00
_cell.angle_beta   90.00
_cell.angle_gamma   90.00
#
_symmetry.space_group_name_H-M   'P 1'
#
loop_
_entity.id
_entity.type
_entity.pdbx_description
1 polymer ?
#
loop_
_entity_poly.entity_id
_entity_poly.type
_entity_poly.pdbx_seq_one_letter_code
_entity_poly.pdbx_strand_id
1 'polypeptide(L)'
;MANKHNHLLELVMFDIAYVISNCDYEYSSDEKKYLNVILDRYSDDDKELLKLRTQFLDSILEKGIEEVKSFVVNLSKSLKSKIDDDMKKAYLELFKEVIMLDKNVHENERILYRLLCEQWDHKSDI
;
A
#
# COMPACT_ATOMS: atom_id res chain seq x y z
N MET A 1 -23.91 -7.84 -1.40
CA MET A 1 -22.72 -8.31 -2.16
C MET A 1 -21.72 -7.18 -2.46
N ALA A 2 -22.16 -5.94 -2.71
CA ALA A 2 -21.27 -4.79 -2.91
C ALA A 2 -20.33 -4.50 -1.71
N ASN A 3 -20.83 -4.56 -0.47
CA ASN A 3 -20.00 -4.30 0.73
C ASN A 3 -18.79 -5.22 0.87
N LYS A 4 -18.87 -6.49 0.46
CA LYS A 4 -17.76 -7.44 0.59
C LYS A 4 -16.67 -7.20 -0.45
N HIS A 5 -17.05 -6.74 -1.65
CA HIS A 5 -16.09 -6.40 -2.72
C HIS A 5 -15.35 -5.10 -2.38
N ASN A 6 -16.05 -4.09 -1.86
CA ASN A 6 -15.44 -2.84 -1.43
C ASN A 6 -14.46 -3.05 -0.27
N HIS A 7 -14.83 -3.89 0.70
CA HIS A 7 -13.95 -4.21 1.82
C HIS A 7 -12.67 -4.94 1.37
N LEU A 8 -12.76 -5.86 0.40
CA LEU A 8 -11.57 -6.51 -0.15
C LEU A 8 -10.67 -5.52 -0.88
N LEU A 9 -11.25 -4.58 -1.63
CA LEU A 9 -10.50 -3.55 -2.32
C LEU A 9 -9.77 -2.63 -1.34
N GLU A 10 -10.47 -2.15 -0.29
CA GLU A 10 -9.90 -1.36 0.80
C GLU A 10 -8.73 -2.07 1.47
N LEU A 11 -8.86 -3.37 1.75
CA LEU A 11 -7.79 -4.17 2.35
C LEU A 11 -6.57 -4.32 1.45
N VAL A 12 -6.76 -4.49 0.13
CA VAL A 12 -5.61 -4.55 -0.80
C VAL A 12 -4.97 -3.18 -0.97
N MET A 13 -5.75 -2.10 -0.94
CA MET A 13 -5.21 -0.74 -0.94
C MET A 13 -4.37 -0.47 0.32
N PHE A 14 -4.87 -0.91 1.48
CA PHE A 14 -4.12 -0.85 2.73
C PHE A 14 -2.80 -1.61 2.63
N ASP A 15 -2.78 -2.83 2.09
CA ASP A 15 -1.55 -3.61 1.95
C ASP A 15 -0.49 -2.88 1.12
N ILE A 16 -0.89 -2.30 -0.01
CA ILE A 16 0.02 -1.59 -0.90
C ILE A 16 0.54 -0.32 -0.22
N ALA A 17 -0.34 0.47 0.41
CA ALA A 17 0.05 1.70 1.11
C ALA A 17 1.03 1.41 2.26
N TYR A 18 0.73 0.40 3.07
CA TYR A 18 1.57 0.01 4.21
C TYR A 18 2.96 -0.44 3.77
N VAL A 19 3.01 -1.32 2.76
CA VAL A 19 4.28 -1.85 2.26
C VAL A 19 5.10 -0.76 1.60
N ILE A 20 4.49 0.17 0.85
CA ILE A 20 5.20 1.28 0.24
C ILE A 20 5.84 2.18 1.30
N SER A 21 5.10 2.58 2.33
CA SER A 21 5.66 3.49 3.33
C SER A 21 6.82 2.84 4.11
N ASN A 22 6.72 1.54 4.40
CA ASN A 22 7.70 0.86 5.25
C ASN A 22 8.84 0.16 4.45
N CYS A 23 8.92 0.34 3.13
CA CYS A 23 9.91 -0.37 2.29
C CYS A 23 11.30 0.29 2.28
N ASP A 24 11.45 1.46 2.88
CA ASP A 24 12.74 2.13 3.04
C ASP A 24 13.62 1.50 4.13
N TYR A 25 13.03 0.64 4.97
CA TYR A 25 13.64 0.01 6.14
C TYR A 25 14.13 0.98 7.21
N GLU A 26 13.75 2.26 7.12
CA GLU A 26 14.04 3.31 8.08
C GLU A 26 12.79 3.56 8.91
N TYR A 27 12.38 2.58 9.73
CA TYR A 27 11.17 2.66 10.58
C TYR A 27 10.95 4.05 11.20
N SER A 28 10.12 4.86 10.54
CA SER A 28 9.83 6.22 10.93
C SER A 28 8.80 6.19 12.05
N SER A 29 9.05 6.92 13.14
CA SER A 29 8.05 7.10 14.20
C SER A 29 6.77 7.80 13.72
N ASP A 30 6.82 8.45 12.55
CA ASP A 30 5.69 9.16 11.96
C ASP A 30 4.78 8.24 11.12
N GLU A 31 5.30 7.18 10.49
CA GLU A 31 4.48 6.18 9.77
C GLU A 31 3.53 5.41 10.70
N LYS A 32 3.99 5.08 11.92
CA LYS A 32 3.12 4.47 12.96
C LYS A 32 1.94 5.37 13.34
N LYS A 33 2.08 6.70 13.24
CA LYS A 33 0.95 7.61 13.50
C LYS A 33 -0.11 7.48 12.41
N TYR A 34 0.31 7.34 11.15
CA TYR A 34 -0.63 7.18 10.04
C TYR A 34 -1.42 5.88 10.15
N LEU A 35 -0.73 4.78 10.51
CA LEU A 35 -1.39 3.51 10.80
C LEU A 35 -2.41 3.64 11.93
N ASN A 36 -2.05 4.30 13.05
CA ASN A 36 -2.97 4.49 14.17
C ASN A 36 -4.20 5.34 13.77
N VAL A 37 -4.01 6.38 12.96
CA VAL A 37 -5.13 7.20 12.43
C VAL A 37 -6.06 6.39 11.53
N ILE A 38 -5.51 5.47 10.73
CA ILE A 38 -6.32 4.55 9.92
C ILE A 38 -7.07 3.57 10.83
N LEU A 39 -6.38 2.94 11.79
CA LEU A 39 -6.95 1.97 12.72
C LEU A 39 -8.08 2.56 13.58
N ASP A 40 -8.00 3.83 13.95
CA ASP A 40 -9.03 4.52 14.75
C ASP A 40 -10.38 4.67 14.02
N ARG A 41 -10.41 4.52 12.69
CA ARG A 41 -11.63 4.57 11.88
C ARG A 41 -12.37 3.24 11.81
N TYR A 42 -11.76 2.16 12.28
CA TYR A 42 -12.28 0.80 12.18
C TYR A 42 -12.90 0.30 13.49
N SER A 43 -13.81 -0.67 13.41
CA SER A 43 -14.33 -1.36 14.59
C SER A 43 -13.24 -2.15 15.30
N ASP A 44 -13.44 -2.56 16.56
CA ASP A 44 -12.41 -3.29 17.29
C ASP A 44 -12.09 -4.66 16.67
N ASP A 45 -13.08 -5.33 16.07
CA ASP A 45 -12.90 -6.58 15.31
C ASP A 45 -12.06 -6.33 14.04
N ASP A 46 -12.34 -5.23 13.33
CA ASP A 46 -11.58 -4.84 12.14
C ASP A 46 -10.14 -4.42 12.50
N LYS A 47 -9.92 -3.81 13.66
CA LYS A 47 -8.57 -3.49 14.17
C LYS A 47 -7.76 -4.75 14.43
N GLU A 48 -8.36 -5.81 14.98
CA GLU A 48 -7.67 -7.08 15.20
C GLU A 48 -7.27 -7.74 13.88
N LEU A 49 -8.18 -7.72 12.89
CA LEU A 49 -7.88 -8.17 11.53
C LEU A 49 -6.74 -7.37 10.90
N LEU A 50 -6.76 -6.04 11.03
CA LEU A 50 -5.72 -5.17 10.50
C LEU A 50 -4.38 -5.40 11.18
N LYS A 51 -4.34 -5.66 12.50
CA LYS A 51 -3.11 -6.04 13.21
C LYS A 51 -2.51 -7.36 12.71
N LEU A 52 -3.34 -8.38 12.50
CA LEU A 52 -2.86 -9.64 11.90
C LEU A 52 -2.34 -9.41 10.49
N ARG A 53 -2.98 -8.51 9.74
CA ARG A 53 -2.56 -8.15 8.40
C ARG A 53 -1.24 -7.40 8.38
N THR A 54 -1.03 -6.42 9.27
CA THR A 54 0.26 -5.72 9.38
C THR A 54 1.38 -6.67 9.77
N GLN A 55 1.15 -7.61 10.69
CA GLN A 55 2.14 -8.65 11.02
C GLN A 55 2.53 -9.51 9.82
N PHE A 56 1.56 -9.87 8.98
CA PHE A 56 1.85 -10.56 7.73
C PHE A 56 2.69 -9.68 6.79
N LEU A 57 2.34 -8.40 6.62
CA LEU A 57 3.07 -7.48 5.76
C LEU A 57 4.50 -7.22 6.27
N ASP A 58 4.70 -7.13 7.58
CA ASP A 58 6.01 -7.04 8.22
C ASP A 58 6.88 -8.25 7.83
N SER A 59 6.30 -9.46 7.83
CA SER A 59 7.01 -10.67 7.38
C SER A 59 7.39 -10.67 5.89
N ILE A 60 6.69 -9.89 5.06
CA ILE A 60 7.05 -9.67 3.66
C ILE A 60 8.19 -8.65 3.57
N LEU A 61 8.11 -7.55 4.32
CA LEU A 61 9.15 -6.52 4.38
C LEU A 61 10.49 -7.11 4.83
N GLU A 62 10.50 -7.94 5.87
CA GLU A 62 11.70 -8.62 6.41
C GLU A 62 12.46 -9.48 5.39
N LYS A 63 11.79 -9.94 4.33
CA LYS A 63 12.42 -10.74 3.26
C LYS A 63 13.18 -9.91 2.23
N GLY A 64 13.10 -8.59 2.30
CA GLY A 64 13.83 -7.66 1.42
C GLY A 64 13.05 -7.23 0.18
N ILE A 65 13.62 -6.24 -0.51
CA ILE A 65 12.92 -5.46 -1.55
C ILE A 65 12.44 -6.29 -2.74
N GLU A 66 13.11 -7.39 -3.08
CA GLU A 66 12.70 -8.26 -4.19
C GLU A 66 11.39 -9.01 -3.89
N GLU A 67 11.22 -9.49 -2.65
CA GLU A 67 9.96 -10.11 -2.23
C GLU A 67 8.84 -9.07 -2.21
N VAL A 68 9.14 -7.87 -1.71
CA VAL A 68 8.20 -6.74 -1.67
C VAL A 68 7.72 -6.36 -3.07
N LYS A 69 8.63 -6.23 -4.05
CA LYS A 69 8.27 -5.99 -5.46
C LYS A 69 7.35 -7.09 -5.99
N SER A 70 7.69 -8.35 -5.77
CA SER A 70 6.89 -9.50 -6.21
C SER A 70 5.48 -9.47 -5.63
N PHE A 71 5.38 -9.18 -4.33
CA PHE A 71 4.10 -9.03 -3.63
C PHE A 71 3.23 -7.92 -4.24
N VAL A 72 3.79 -6.72 -4.43
CA VAL A 72 3.07 -5.57 -5.01
C VAL A 72 2.65 -5.84 -6.47
N VAL A 73 3.50 -6.47 -7.29
CA VAL A 73 3.15 -6.90 -8.66
C VAL A 73 1.95 -7.85 -8.64
N ASN A 74 1.93 -8.82 -7.74
CA ASN A 74 0.86 -9.81 -7.67
C ASN A 74 -0.48 -9.18 -7.23
N LEU A 75 -0.44 -8.27 -6.26
CA LEU A 75 -1.62 -7.51 -5.84
C LEU A 75 -2.15 -6.62 -6.96
N SER A 76 -1.27 -5.82 -7.59
CA SER A 76 -1.66 -4.89 -8.66
C SER A 76 -2.24 -5.61 -9.87
N LYS A 77 -1.67 -6.76 -10.29
CA LYS A 77 -2.25 -7.61 -11.35
C LYS A 77 -3.63 -8.13 -10.99
N SER A 78 -3.81 -8.55 -9.74
CA SER A 78 -5.11 -9.06 -9.23
C SER A 78 -6.20 -7.98 -9.22
N LEU A 79 -5.81 -6.70 -9.19
CA LEU A 79 -6.70 -5.55 -9.22
C LEU A 79 -6.91 -4.96 -10.60
N LYS A 80 -5.97 -5.10 -11.55
CA LYS A 80 -5.96 -4.39 -12.84
C LYS A 80 -7.28 -4.45 -13.62
N SER A 81 -7.99 -5.57 -13.56
CA SER A 81 -9.29 -5.78 -14.22
C SER A 81 -10.52 -5.54 -13.33
N LYS A 82 -10.30 -5.27 -12.04
CA LYS A 82 -11.35 -5.07 -11.02
C LYS A 82 -11.62 -3.61 -10.69
N ILE A 83 -10.72 -2.71 -11.11
CA ILE A 83 -10.83 -1.27 -10.93
C ILE A 83 -10.72 -0.57 -12.29
N ASP A 84 -11.49 0.49 -12.48
CA ASP A 84 -11.42 1.32 -13.69
C ASP A 84 -10.21 2.27 -13.66
N ASP A 85 -10.00 3.00 -14.75
CA ASP A 85 -8.84 3.88 -14.91
C ASP A 85 -8.88 5.11 -13.99
N ASP A 86 -10.06 5.55 -13.57
CA ASP A 86 -10.20 6.68 -12.65
C ASP A 86 -9.85 6.26 -11.21
N MET A 87 -10.25 5.05 -10.81
CA MET A 87 -9.82 4.45 -9.54
C MET A 87 -8.30 4.20 -9.52
N LYS A 88 -7.72 3.71 -10.61
CA LYS A 88 -6.25 3.54 -10.71
C LYS A 88 -5.52 4.85 -10.47
N LYS A 89 -5.96 5.94 -11.09
CA LYS A 89 -5.39 7.28 -10.89
C LYS A 89 -5.52 7.75 -9.44
N ALA A 90 -6.73 7.66 -8.88
CA ALA A 90 -6.98 8.06 -7.50
C ALA A 90 -6.10 7.29 -6.50
N TYR A 91 -5.88 6.00 -6.73
CA TYR A 91 -5.01 5.20 -5.87
C TYR A 91 -3.53 5.51 -6.05
N LEU A 92 -3.07 5.76 -7.28
CA LEU A 92 -1.70 6.22 -7.51
C LEU A 92 -1.46 7.57 -6.82
N GLU A 93 -2.41 8.52 -6.91
CA GLU A 93 -2.34 9.79 -6.18
C GLU A 93 -2.28 9.58 -4.67
N LEU A 94 -3.08 8.67 -4.11
CA LEU A 94 -3.04 8.34 -2.69
C LEU A 94 -1.68 7.77 -2.27
N PHE A 95 -1.13 6.81 -3.03
CA PHE A 95 0.18 6.23 -2.70
C PHE A 95 1.30 7.28 -2.81
N LYS A 96 1.20 8.17 -3.78
CA LYS A 96 2.09 9.31 -3.92
C LYS A 96 2.01 10.25 -2.70
N GLU A 97 0.82 10.54 -2.20
CA GLU A 97 0.65 11.33 -0.97
C GLU A 97 1.29 10.62 0.23
N VAL A 98 1.09 9.30 0.37
CA VAL A 98 1.70 8.49 1.43
C VAL A 98 3.23 8.59 1.41
N ILE A 99 3.84 8.40 0.24
CA ILE A 99 5.30 8.53 0.05
C ILE A 99 5.80 9.94 0.40
N MET A 100 4.99 10.97 0.11
CA MET A 100 5.35 12.35 0.41
C MET A 100 5.07 12.77 1.87
N LEU A 101 4.49 11.92 2.70
CA LEU A 101 4.37 12.20 4.13
C LEU A 101 5.74 12.28 4.79
N ASP A 102 6.68 11.44 4.33
CA ASP A 102 8.07 11.54 4.74
C ASP A 102 8.78 12.68 4.02
N LYS A 103 9.67 13.36 4.76
CA LYS A 103 10.36 14.55 4.25
C LYS A 103 11.31 14.25 3.08
N ASN A 104 11.70 12.99 2.92
CA ASN A 104 12.58 12.51 1.87
C ASN A 104 11.96 11.27 1.23
N VAL A 105 11.84 11.28 -0.10
CA VAL A 105 11.39 10.10 -0.84
C VAL A 105 12.57 9.14 -1.04
N HIS A 106 12.50 7.98 -0.40
CA HIS A 106 13.51 6.93 -0.41
C HIS A 106 13.51 6.16 -1.75
N GLU A 107 14.65 5.54 -2.10
CA GLU A 107 14.81 4.86 -3.39
C GLU A 107 13.83 3.69 -3.57
N ASN A 108 13.61 2.90 -2.51
CA ASN A 108 12.70 1.75 -2.55
C ASN A 108 11.25 2.17 -2.80
N GLU A 109 10.81 3.28 -2.21
CA GLU A 109 9.45 3.83 -2.43
C GLU A 109 9.27 4.25 -3.89
N ARG A 110 10.26 4.93 -4.48
CA ARG A 110 10.23 5.31 -5.91
C ARG A 110 10.16 4.09 -6.81
N ILE A 111 10.93 3.06 -6.47
CA ILE A 111 10.95 1.80 -7.23
C ILE A 111 9.57 1.14 -7.19
N LEU A 112 8.96 1.03 -6.01
CA LEU A 112 7.62 0.43 -5.88
C LEU A 112 6.54 1.26 -6.55
N TYR A 113 6.58 2.58 -6.41
CA TYR A 113 5.63 3.47 -7.07
C TYR A 113 5.72 3.37 -8.59
N ARG A 114 6.94 3.41 -9.16
CA ARG A 114 7.15 3.21 -10.61
C ARG A 114 6.62 1.87 -11.08
N LEU A 115 6.90 0.81 -10.32
CA LEU A 115 6.41 -0.52 -10.63
C LEU A 115 4.87 -0.56 -10.67
N LEU A 116 4.18 0.10 -9.73
CA LEU A 116 2.72 0.22 -9.76
C LEU A 116 2.22 1.00 -10.97
N CYS A 117 2.84 2.13 -11.28
CA CYS A 117 2.51 2.92 -12.47
C CYS A 117 2.63 2.05 -13.74
N GLU A 118 3.71 1.28 -13.88
CA GLU A 118 3.90 0.36 -15.01
C GLU A 118 2.83 -0.73 -15.06
N GLN A 119 2.48 -1.35 -13.93
CA GLN A 119 1.44 -2.38 -13.91
C GLN A 119 0.06 -1.84 -14.33
N TRP A 120 -0.20 -0.55 -14.05
CA TRP A 120 -1.47 0.12 -14.34
C TRP A 120 -1.42 1.02 -15.57
N ASP A 121 -0.40 0.88 -16.42
CA ASP A 121 -0.22 1.61 -17.68
C ASP A 121 -0.26 3.15 -17.49
N HIS A 122 0.26 3.63 -16.35
CA HIS A 122 0.34 5.05 -16.00
C HIS A 122 1.79 5.54 -16.04
N LYS A 123 1.98 6.84 -16.33
CA LYS A 123 3.31 7.47 -16.21
C LYS A 123 3.63 7.74 -14.75
N SER A 124 4.84 7.37 -14.33
CA SER A 124 5.35 7.76 -13.02
C SER A 124 5.87 9.19 -13.05
N ASP A 125 5.60 9.93 -11.98
CA ASP A 125 5.90 11.34 -11.80
C ASP A 125 6.65 11.64 -10.48
N ILE A 126 7.29 10.60 -9.90
CA ILE A 126 8.14 10.63 -8.69
C ILE A 126 9.57 10.14 -9.01
#